data_AF-A0AAE4V683-F1
#
_entry.id   AF-A0AAE4V683-F1
#
_cell.length_a   1.000
_cell.length_b   1.000
_cell.length_c   1.000
_cell.angle_alpha   90.00
_cell.angle_beta   90.00
_cell.angle_gamma   90.00
#
_symmetry.space_group_name_H-M   'P 1'
#
loop_
_entity.id
_entity.type
_entity.pdbx_description
1 polymer ?
#
loop_
_entity_poly.entity_id
_entity_poly.type
_entity_poly.pdbx_seq_one_letter_code
_entity_poly.pdbx_strand_id
1 'polypeptide(L)'
;MTTTTGGITIRTATEQDWPKIVLLNEICFATPQTPELTAFWKGLVGADRPVIALDGADVVGATMDIPMTVTVPGGVGVAAAGI
;
A
#
# COMPACT_ATOMS: atom_id res chain seq x y z
N MET A 1 1.80 -0.65 -14.15
CA MET A 1 0.99 0.23 -15.05
C MET A 1 1.16 1.65 -14.54
N THR A 2 1.44 2.61 -15.41
CA THR A 2 1.62 4.03 -15.05
C THR A 2 0.62 4.88 -15.83
N THR A 3 -0.12 5.76 -15.17
CA THR A 3 -1.10 6.66 -15.81
C THR A 3 -0.94 8.06 -15.23
N THR A 4 -1.00 9.09 -16.06
CA THR A 4 -0.86 10.49 -15.61
C THR A 4 -2.04 11.33 -16.09
N THR A 5 -2.71 12.03 -15.17
CA THR A 5 -3.84 12.91 -15.44
C THR A 5 -3.79 14.12 -14.52
N GLY A 6 -3.89 15.34 -15.08
CA GLY A 6 -3.96 16.57 -14.28
C GLY A 6 -2.74 16.82 -13.38
N GLY A 7 -1.55 16.37 -13.80
CA GLY A 7 -0.32 16.45 -12.99
C GLY A 7 -0.11 15.28 -12.03
N ILE A 8 -1.14 14.48 -11.77
CA ILE A 8 -1.06 13.32 -10.88
C ILE A 8 -0.61 12.09 -11.66
N THR A 9 0.43 11.41 -11.17
CA THR A 9 0.92 10.14 -11.71
C THR A 9 0.57 8.98 -10.78
N ILE A 10 -0.16 8.00 -11.30
CA ILE A 10 -0.50 6.76 -10.59
C ILE A 10 0.41 5.65 -11.10
N ARG A 11 1.10 4.96 -10.18
CA ARG A 11 1.94 3.80 -10.49
C ARG A 11 2.05 2.84 -9.32
N THR A 12 2.51 1.62 -9.58
CA THR A 12 2.98 0.72 -8.53
C THR A 12 4.16 1.39 -7.79
N ALA A 13 4.16 1.26 -6.47
CA ALA A 13 5.25 1.73 -5.63
C ALA A 13 6.53 0.93 -5.89
N THR A 14 7.66 1.56 -5.60
CA THR A 14 8.97 0.94 -5.54
C THR A 14 9.47 0.96 -4.10
N GLU A 15 10.59 0.28 -3.86
CA GLU A 15 11.22 0.28 -2.53
C GLU A 15 11.54 1.70 -2.03
N GLN A 16 11.88 2.62 -2.95
CA GLN A 16 12.23 4.01 -2.65
C GLN A 16 11.03 4.86 -2.21
N ASP A 17 9.80 4.41 -2.46
CA ASP A 17 8.60 5.17 -2.11
C ASP A 17 8.16 4.92 -0.67
N TRP A 18 8.60 3.83 -0.03
CA TRP A 18 8.16 3.46 1.32
C TRP A 18 8.33 4.55 2.38
N PRO A 19 9.45 5.30 2.45
CA PRO A 19 9.57 6.40 3.39
C PRO A 19 8.46 7.46 3.24
N LYS A 20 8.02 7.72 1.99
CA LYS A 20 6.95 8.69 1.70
C LYS A 20 5.56 8.11 2.01
N ILE A 21 5.35 6.82 1.77
CA ILE A 21 4.12 6.11 2.15
C ILE A 21 3.95 6.10 3.67
N VAL A 22 5.04 5.83 4.42
CA VAL A 22 5.05 5.87 5.88
C VAL A 22 4.69 7.28 6.38
N LEU A 23 5.35 8.32 5.86
CA LEU A 23 5.05 9.70 6.22
C LEU A 23 3.58 10.05 5.95
N LEU A 24 3.05 9.66 4.78
CA LEU A 24 1.64 9.88 4.44
C LEU A 24 0.71 9.19 5.46
N ASN A 25 0.98 7.94 5.82
CA ASN A 25 0.20 7.22 6.81
C ASN A 25 0.25 7.87 8.20
N GLU A 26 1.45 8.27 8.66
CA GLU A 26 1.63 8.94 9.94
C GLU A 26 0.82 10.25 10.01
N ILE A 27 0.81 11.04 8.94
CA ILE A 27 0.06 12.29 8.86
C ILE A 27 -1.45 12.03 8.78
N CYS A 28 -1.89 11.15 7.88
CA CYS A 28 -3.31 10.92 7.61
C CYS A 28 -4.03 10.17 8.74
N PHE A 29 -3.33 9.27 9.43
CA PHE A 29 -3.90 8.42 10.50
C PHE A 29 -3.38 8.76 11.89
N ALA A 30 -2.55 9.81 12.04
CA ALA A 30 -1.94 10.21 13.31
C ALA A 30 -1.27 9.04 14.06
N THR A 31 -0.71 8.08 13.32
CA THR A 31 -0.20 6.81 13.87
C THR A 31 1.30 6.70 13.56
N PRO A 32 2.18 7.06 14.52
CA PRO A 32 3.62 6.92 14.36
C PRO A 32 4.01 5.48 13.99
N GLN A 33 4.85 5.33 12.98
CA GLN A 33 5.35 4.03 12.54
C GLN A 33 6.75 3.79 13.08
N THR A 34 6.98 2.60 13.63
CA THR A 34 8.36 2.15 13.90
C THR A 34 8.93 1.44 12.67
N PRO A 35 10.26 1.34 12.54
CA PRO A 35 10.88 0.54 11.48
C PRO A 35 10.41 -0.92 11.49
N GLU A 36 10.20 -1.50 12.68
CA GLU A 36 9.75 -2.88 12.85
C GLU A 36 8.32 -3.06 12.36
N LEU A 37 7.42 -2.14 12.72
CA LEU A 37 6.02 -2.16 12.27
C LEU A 37 5.94 -1.97 10.76
N THR A 38 6.74 -1.05 10.20
CA THR A 38 6.84 -0.84 8.75
C THR A 38 7.32 -2.10 8.05
N ALA A 39 8.39 -2.74 8.54
CA ALA A 39 8.92 -3.96 7.96
C ALA A 39 7.89 -5.12 8.00
N PHE A 40 7.14 -5.23 9.11
CA PHE A 40 6.05 -6.19 9.22
C PHE A 40 4.96 -5.96 8.17
N TRP A 41 4.48 -4.72 8.03
CA TRP A 41 3.46 -4.37 7.02
C TRP A 41 3.93 -4.62 5.59
N LYS A 42 5.18 -4.26 5.27
CA LYS A 42 5.79 -4.54 3.97
C LYS A 42 5.81 -6.03 3.64
N GLY A 43 6.14 -6.86 4.63
CA GLY A 43 6.12 -8.32 4.48
C GLY A 43 4.70 -8.86 4.23
N LEU A 44 3.70 -8.27 4.88
CA LEU A 44 2.31 -8.69 4.77
C LEU A 44 1.70 -8.32 3.40
N VAL A 45 1.95 -7.10 2.93
CA VAL A 45 1.41 -6.57 1.66
C VAL A 45 2.14 -7.13 0.43
N GLY A 46 3.46 -7.37 0.55
CA GLY A 46 4.29 -7.78 -0.57
C GLY A 46 4.70 -6.61 -1.48
N ALA A 47 5.85 -6.74 -2.14
CA ALA A 47 6.52 -5.63 -2.81
C ALA A 47 5.78 -5.07 -4.04
N ASP A 48 5.00 -5.90 -4.74
CA ASP A 48 4.45 -5.55 -6.06
C ASP A 48 3.00 -5.04 -6.04
N ARG A 49 2.42 -4.86 -4.84
CA ARG A 49 0.99 -4.52 -4.65
C ARG A 49 0.66 -3.06 -4.39
N PRO A 50 1.45 -2.29 -3.62
CA PRO A 50 1.07 -0.93 -3.32
C PRO A 50 0.98 -0.08 -4.58
N VAL A 51 -0.11 0.66 -4.70
CA VAL A 51 -0.33 1.66 -5.75
C VAL A 51 -0.30 3.03 -5.11
N ILE A 52 0.48 3.94 -5.68
CA ILE A 52 0.64 5.31 -5.20
C ILE A 52 0.19 6.32 -6.25
N ALA A 53 -0.28 7.47 -5.76
CA ALA A 53 -0.50 8.68 -6.52
C ALA A 53 0.58 9.70 -6.17
N LEU A 54 1.20 10.29 -7.20
CA LEU A 54 2.28 11.26 -7.07
C LEU A 54 1.85 12.61 -7.64
N ASP A 55 2.09 13.69 -6.88
CA ASP A 55 2.14 15.06 -7.40
C ASP A 55 3.62 15.49 -7.43
N GLY A 56 4.19 15.58 -8.63
CA GLY A 56 5.64 15.72 -8.79
C GLY A 56 6.41 14.56 -8.12
N ALA A 57 7.17 14.86 -7.07
CA ALA A 57 7.93 13.87 -6.31
C ALA A 57 7.20 13.37 -5.05
N ASP A 58 6.10 13.99 -4.65
CA ASP A 58 5.44 13.72 -3.38
C ASP A 58 4.38 12.64 -3.53
N VAL A 59 4.30 11.72 -2.57
CA VAL A 59 3.24 10.71 -2.53
C VAL A 59 2.04 11.34 -1.84
N VAL A 60 0.98 11.60 -2.61
CA VAL A 60 -0.25 12.26 -2.16
C VAL A 60 -1.42 11.28 -1.95
N GLY A 61 -1.22 10.02 -2.31
CA GLY A 61 -2.17 8.93 -2.06
C GLY A 61 -1.49 7.59 -2.15
N ALA A 62 -1.95 6.64 -1.33
CA ALA A 62 -1.49 5.26 -1.35
C ALA A 62 -2.67 4.31 -1.07
N THR A 63 -2.69 3.18 -1.75
CA THR A 63 -3.60 2.08 -1.46
C THR A 63 -2.88 0.76 -1.71
N MET A 64 -3.25 -0.27 -0.95
CA MET A 64 -2.66 -1.59 -1.02
C MET A 64 -3.65 -2.62 -0.50
N ASP A 65 -3.48 -3.86 -0.93
CA ASP A 65 -4.20 -5.00 -0.39
C ASP A 65 -3.24 -6.00 0.25
N ILE A 66 -3.75 -6.76 1.21
CA ILE A 66 -3.06 -7.92 1.77
C ILE A 66 -3.57 -9.18 1.06
N PRO A 67 -2.69 -10.06 0.54
CA PRO A 67 -3.09 -11.39 0.14
C PRO A 67 -3.62 -12.19 1.32
N MET A 68 -4.91 -12.50 1.30
CA MET A 68 -5.57 -13.28 2.35
C MET A 68 -6.29 -14.49 1.77
N THR A 69 -6.62 -15.42 2.66
CA THR A 69 -7.54 -16.53 2.38
C THR A 69 -8.75 -16.36 3.28
N VAL A 70 -9.95 -16.33 2.69
CA VAL A 70 -11.22 -16.23 3.42
C VAL A 70 -11.94 -17.57 3.35
N THR A 71 -12.38 -18.07 4.51
CA THR A 71 -13.26 -19.25 4.59
C THR A 71 -14.69 -18.85 4.24
N VAL A 72 -15.27 -19.52 3.25
CA VAL A 72 -16.66 -19.29 2.79
C VAL A 72 -17.60 -20.40 3.26
N PRO A 73 -18.93 -20.24 3.19
CA PRO A 73 -19.87 -21.31 3.49
C PRO A 73 -19.51 -22.62 2.78
N GLY A 74 -19.56 -23.73 3.51
CA GLY A 74 -18.99 -25.02 3.07
C GLY A 74 -17.55 -25.26 3.52
N GLY A 75 -16.92 -24.29 4.20
CA GLY A 75 -15.62 -24.45 4.87
C GLY A 75 -14.40 -24.35 3.95
N VAL A 76 -14.60 -24.02 2.67
CA VAL A 76 -13.52 -23.88 1.69
C VAL A 76 -12.84 -22.51 1.84
N GLY A 77 -11.51 -22.48 1.72
CA GLY A 77 -10.74 -21.24 1.65
C GLY A 77 -10.63 -20.72 0.21
N VAL A 78 -10.89 -19.43 0.00
CA VAL A 78 -10.72 -18.75 -1.30
C VAL A 78 -9.79 -17.54 -1.17
N ALA A 79 -9.07 -17.22 -2.24
CA ALA A 79 -8.20 -16.05 -2.28
C ALA A 79 -9.03 -14.76 -2.17
N ALA A 80 -8.56 -13.82 -1.36
CA ALA A 80 -9.17 -12.52 -1.15
C ALA A 80 -8.11 -11.42 -1.01
N ALA A 81 -8.51 -10.20 -1.36
CA ALA A 81 -7.75 -8.98 -1.08
C ALA A 81 -8.27 -8.39 0.24
N GLY A 82 -7.42 -8.37 1.26
CA GLY A 82 -7.70 -7.71 2.54
C GLY A 82 -7.34 -6.22 2.51
N ILE A 83 -8.05 -5.41 3.30
CA ILE A 83 -7.79 -3.97 3.51
C ILE A 83 -7.47 -3.76 4.99
#